data_AF-A0A9W4MZF0-F1
#
_entry.id   AF-A0A9W4MZF0-F1
#
_cell.length_a   1.000
_cell.length_b   1.000
_cell.length_c   1.000
_cell.angle_alpha   90.00
_cell.angle_beta   90.00
_cell.angle_gamma   90.00
#
_symmetry.space_group_name_H-M   'P 1'
#
loop_
_entity.id
_entity.type
_entity.pdbx_description
1 polymer ?
#
loop_
_entity_poly.entity_id
_entity_poly.type
_entity_poly.pdbx_seq_one_letter_code
_entity_poly.pdbx_strand_id
1 'polypeptide(L)'
;MVQWLETKPGATLTKNMSSQARKKWMDDNKRLLAESRAIFDREASLLKNLQRGEDEITKGVIDAAGLESMAVLERHLDEHRFKIRQNWRELSDWLDRYCDQGWI
;
A
#
# COMPACT_ATOMS: atom_id res chain seq x y z
N MET A 1 -7.82 -13.39 56.10
CA MET A 1 -8.10 -14.38 55.04
C MET A 1 -8.01 -13.63 53.72
N VAL A 2 -6.89 -13.78 53.00
CA VAL A 2 -6.62 -13.04 51.76
C VAL A 2 -7.40 -13.70 50.63
N GLN A 3 -8.42 -13.01 50.12
CA GLN A 3 -9.20 -13.45 48.97
C GLN A 3 -8.36 -13.24 47.72
N TRP A 4 -7.79 -14.32 47.19
CA TRP A 4 -7.14 -14.33 45.89
C TRP A 4 -8.21 -14.10 44.82
N LEU A 5 -8.17 -12.94 44.18
CA LEU A 5 -8.91 -12.66 42.96
C LEU A 5 -8.44 -13.63 41.88
N GLU A 6 -9.21 -14.68 41.64
CA GLU A 6 -9.10 -15.52 40.46
C GLU A 6 -9.45 -14.70 39.22
N THR A 7 -8.45 -13.98 38.68
CA THR A 7 -8.51 -13.45 37.33
C THR A 7 -8.49 -14.64 36.37
N LYS A 8 -9.67 -15.08 35.93
CA LYS A 8 -9.84 -16.15 34.93
C LYS A 8 -8.87 -15.94 33.76
N PRO A 9 -7.91 -16.85 33.51
CA PRO A 9 -6.85 -16.65 32.52
C PRO A 9 -7.41 -16.48 31.09
N GLY A 10 -8.58 -17.05 30.80
CA GLY A 10 -9.23 -16.95 29.49
C GLY A 10 -9.65 -15.53 29.09
N ALA A 11 -10.14 -14.70 30.03
CA ALA A 11 -10.64 -13.36 29.72
C ALA A 11 -9.51 -12.37 29.39
N THR A 12 -8.36 -12.52 30.04
CA THR A 12 -7.15 -11.71 29.80
C THR A 12 -6.46 -12.12 28.50
N LEU A 13 -6.42 -13.43 28.19
CA LEU A 13 -5.90 -13.97 26.93
C LEU A 13 -6.72 -13.50 25.72
N THR A 14 -8.05 -13.57 25.76
CA THR A 14 -8.91 -13.09 24.65
C THR A 14 -8.81 -11.58 24.47
N LYS A 15 -8.75 -10.79 25.54
CA LYS A 15 -8.51 -9.32 25.45
C LYS A 15 -7.14 -9.00 24.86
N ASN A 16 -6.08 -9.68 25.29
CA ASN A 16 -4.72 -9.44 24.79
C ASN A 16 -4.56 -9.87 23.32
N MET A 17 -5.14 -11.01 22.93
CA MET A 17 -5.20 -11.46 21.53
C MET A 17 -5.95 -10.45 20.66
N SER A 18 -7.05 -9.89 21.17
CA SER A 18 -7.81 -8.85 20.46
C SER A 18 -7.00 -7.55 20.28
N SER A 19 -6.23 -7.15 21.30
CA SER A 19 -5.37 -5.96 21.25
C SER A 19 -4.18 -6.15 20.32
N GLN A 20 -3.57 -7.33 20.29
CA GLN A 20 -2.45 -7.64 19.42
C GLN A 20 -2.88 -7.74 17.95
N ALA A 21 -4.04 -8.36 17.68
CA ALA A 21 -4.63 -8.39 16.34
C ALA A 21 -4.96 -6.98 15.83
N ARG A 22 -5.54 -6.13 16.69
CA ARG A 22 -5.83 -4.71 16.35
C ARG A 22 -4.57 -3.91 16.08
N LYS A 23 -3.51 -4.12 16.88
CA LYS A 23 -2.21 -3.48 16.65
C LYS A 23 -1.61 -3.89 15.31
N LYS A 24 -1.57 -5.20 15.03
CA LYS A 24 -1.10 -5.73 13.76
C LYS A 24 -1.88 -5.14 12.58
N TRP A 25 -3.21 -5.06 12.69
CA TRP A 25 -4.06 -4.45 11.67
C TRP A 25 -3.72 -2.98 11.41
N MET A 26 -3.52 -2.17 12.46
CA MET A 26 -3.09 -0.78 12.29
C MET A 26 -1.71 -0.66 11.65
N ASP A 27 -0.79 -1.54 12.03
CA ASP A 27 0.58 -1.55 11.50
C ASP A 27 0.59 -1.97 10.01
N ASP A 28 -0.19 -2.99 9.63
CA ASP A 28 -0.37 -3.43 8.25
C ASP A 28 -1.01 -2.33 7.37
N ASN A 29 -2.04 -1.64 7.88
CA ASN A 29 -2.64 -0.50 7.17
C ASN A 29 -1.66 0.65 6.98
N LYS A 30 -0.87 1.00 8.02
CA LYS A 30 0.16 2.04 7.91
C LYS A 30 1.21 1.67 6.86
N ARG A 31 1.63 0.40 6.82
CA ARG A 31 2.57 -0.12 5.83
C ARG A 31 2.01 0.01 4.41
N LEU A 32 0.78 -0.46 4.17
CA LEU A 32 0.14 -0.40 2.86
C LEU A 32 -0.07 1.04 2.37
N LEU A 33 -0.43 1.96 3.27
CA LEU A 33 -0.54 3.40 2.95
C LEU A 33 0.82 4.00 2.59
N ALA A 34 1.88 3.67 3.34
CA ALA A 34 3.23 4.14 3.06
C ALA A 34 3.75 3.60 1.71
N GLU A 35 3.53 2.32 1.43
CA GLU A 35 3.87 1.69 0.14
C GLU A 35 3.13 2.35 -1.01
N SER A 36 1.82 2.57 -0.86
CA SER A 36 1.00 3.22 -1.89
C SER A 36 1.47 4.65 -2.16
N ARG A 37 1.79 5.41 -1.11
CA ARG A 37 2.35 6.77 -1.24
C ARG A 37 3.68 6.76 -1.99
N ALA A 38 4.59 5.84 -1.65
CA ALA A 38 5.87 5.72 -2.32
C ALA A 38 5.71 5.35 -3.82
N ILE A 39 4.70 4.55 -4.16
CA ILE A 39 4.38 4.25 -5.57
C ILE A 39 3.88 5.51 -6.29
N PHE A 40 2.99 6.31 -5.68
CA PHE A 40 2.52 7.56 -6.28
C PHE A 40 3.66 8.56 -6.51
N ASP A 41 4.59 8.70 -5.56
CA ASP A 41 5.76 9.59 -5.71
C ASP A 41 6.66 9.14 -6.88
N ARG A 42 6.82 7.82 -7.07
CA ARG A 42 7.54 7.25 -8.22
C ARG A 42 6.78 7.45 -9.53
N GLU A 43 5.47 7.23 -9.54
CA GLU A 43 4.62 7.47 -10.72
C GLU A 43 4.73 8.93 -11.18
N ALA A 44 4.64 9.89 -10.24
CA ALA A 44 4.81 11.31 -10.55
C ALA A 44 6.18 11.63 -11.17
N SER A 45 7.25 10.95 -10.72
CA SER A 45 8.59 11.10 -11.29
C SER A 45 8.70 10.49 -12.69
N LEU A 46 8.09 9.33 -12.92
CA LEU A 46 8.07 8.67 -14.23
C LEU A 46 7.25 9.48 -15.25
N LEU A 47 6.10 10.02 -14.86
CA LEU A 47 5.27 10.89 -15.70
C LEU A 47 6.05 12.13 -16.17
N LYS A 48 6.81 12.77 -15.27
CA LYS A 48 7.67 13.90 -15.66
C LYS A 48 8.74 13.50 -16.67
N ASN A 49 9.34 12.32 -16.52
CA ASN A 49 10.34 11.84 -17.47
C ASN A 49 9.73 11.49 -18.83
N LEU A 50 8.54 10.89 -18.85
CA LEU A 50 7.79 10.63 -20.09
C LEU A 50 7.42 11.94 -20.79
N GLN A 51 6.89 12.92 -20.07
CA GLN A 51 6.52 14.20 -20.64
C GLN A 51 7.73 14.96 -21.22
N ARG A 52 8.90 14.89 -20.56
CA ARG A 52 10.15 15.40 -21.13
C ARG A 52 10.55 14.64 -22.39
N GLY A 53 10.43 13.32 -22.40
CA GLY A 53 10.69 12.51 -23.58
C GLY A 53 9.76 12.86 -24.75
N GLU A 54 8.46 13.06 -24.50
CA GLU A 54 7.49 13.51 -25.50
C GLU A 54 7.86 14.88 -26.10
N ASP A 55 8.33 15.82 -25.26
CA ASP A 55 8.83 17.12 -25.73
C ASP A 55 10.08 16.95 -26.63
N GLU A 56 10.98 16.03 -26.30
CA GLU A 56 12.20 15.75 -27.06
C GLU A 56 11.90 15.03 -28.39
N ILE A 57 10.91 14.13 -28.42
CA ILE A 57 10.37 13.53 -29.65
C ILE A 57 9.79 14.61 -30.54
N THR A 58 8.96 15.50 -29.98
CA THR A 58 8.31 16.57 -30.74
C THR A 58 9.33 17.52 -31.36
N LYS A 59 10.46 17.75 -30.67
CA LYS A 59 11.58 18.55 -31.17
C LYS A 59 12.50 17.78 -32.14
N GLY A 60 12.28 16.48 -32.35
CA GLY A 60 13.08 15.63 -33.22
C GLY A 60 14.49 15.34 -32.70
N VAL A 61 14.70 15.40 -31.38
CA VAL A 61 16.04 15.31 -30.74
C VAL A 61 16.31 13.91 -30.19
N ILE A 62 15.30 13.04 -30.10
CA ILE A 62 15.42 11.66 -29.61
C ILE A 62 15.76 10.70 -30.75
N ASP A 63 16.65 9.74 -30.45
CA ASP A 63 17.01 8.62 -31.32
C ASP A 63 16.25 7.34 -30.97
N ALA A 64 16.55 6.23 -31.65
CA ALA A 64 15.89 4.94 -31.40
C ALA A 64 16.09 4.43 -29.96
N ALA A 65 17.24 4.71 -29.33
CA ALA A 65 17.51 4.33 -27.94
C ALA A 65 16.72 5.18 -26.94
N GLY A 66 16.49 6.46 -27.25
CA GLY A 66 15.59 7.34 -26.51
C GLY A 66 14.14 6.85 -26.53
N LEU A 67 13.65 6.39 -27.70
CA LEU A 67 12.30 5.81 -27.83
C LEU A 67 12.14 4.51 -27.03
N GLU A 68 13.13 3.63 -27.06
CA GLU A 68 13.10 2.38 -26.28
C GLU A 68 13.11 2.67 -24.76
N SER A 69 13.86 3.69 -24.34
CA SER A 69 13.88 4.14 -22.95
C SER A 69 12.51 4.65 -22.49
N MET A 70 11.77 5.36 -23.34
CA MET A 70 10.41 5.81 -23.03
C MET A 70 9.44 4.64 -22.90
N ALA A 71 9.49 3.65 -23.79
CA ALA A 71 8.65 2.46 -23.69
C ALA A 71 8.89 1.67 -22.39
N VAL A 72 10.12 1.66 -21.87
CA VAL A 72 10.43 1.07 -20.55
C VAL A 72 9.78 1.88 -19.41
N LEU A 73 9.83 3.22 -19.48
CA LEU A 73 9.20 4.09 -18.48
C LEU A 73 7.67 3.91 -18.44
N GLU A 74 7.02 3.76 -19.61
CA GLU A 74 5.58 3.46 -19.69
C GLU A 74 5.24 2.11 -19.04
N ARG A 75 6.04 1.07 -19.30
CA ARG A 75 5.85 -0.25 -18.68
C ARG A 75 5.94 -0.18 -17.15
N HIS A 76 6.92 0.55 -16.62
CA HIS A 76 7.06 0.74 -15.18
C HIS A 76 5.86 1.49 -14.58
N LEU A 77 5.29 2.45 -15.30
CA LEU A 77 4.08 3.16 -14.90
C LEU A 77 2.90 2.19 -14.75
N ASP A 78 2.72 1.29 -15.72
CA ASP A 78 1.66 0.27 -15.69
C ASP A 78 1.82 -0.72 -14.54
N GLU A 79 3.05 -1.18 -14.28
CA GLU A 79 3.36 -2.03 -13.13
C GLU A 79 3.03 -1.34 -11.80
N HIS A 80 3.38 -0.06 -11.66
CA HIS A 80 3.07 0.74 -10.48
C HIS A 80 1.56 0.90 -10.27
N ARG A 81 0.83 1.23 -11.34
CA ARG A 81 -0.65 1.32 -11.31
C ARG A 81 -1.29 0.00 -10.93
N PHE A 82 -0.76 -1.12 -11.43
CA PHE A 82 -1.22 -2.45 -11.03
C PHE A 82 -1.02 -2.70 -9.54
N LYS A 83 0.17 -2.40 -9.00
CA LYS A 83 0.47 -2.56 -7.56
C LYS A 83 -0.42 -1.70 -6.67
N ILE A 84 -0.70 -0.45 -7.05
CA ILE A 84 -1.64 0.41 -6.31
C ILE A 84 -3.03 -0.21 -6.26
N ARG A 85 -3.53 -0.76 -7.37
CA ARG A 85 -4.84 -1.44 -7.39
C ARG A 85 -4.87 -2.67 -6.47
N GLN A 86 -3.77 -3.43 -6.39
CA GLN A 86 -3.66 -4.56 -5.45
C GLN A 86 -3.69 -4.06 -4.01
N ASN A 87 -2.88 -3.06 -3.67
CA ASN A 87 -2.87 -2.48 -2.32
C ASN A 87 -4.25 -1.95 -1.93
N TRP A 88 -4.97 -1.30 -2.85
CA TRP A 88 -6.33 -0.80 -2.60
C TRP A 88 -7.33 -1.94 -2.34
N ARG A 89 -7.23 -3.03 -3.11
CA ARG A 89 -8.05 -4.22 -2.88
C ARG A 89 -7.76 -4.84 -1.53
N GLU A 90 -6.48 -5.02 -1.17
CA GLU A 90 -6.10 -5.55 0.14
C GLU A 90 -6.65 -4.66 1.27
N LEU A 91 -6.50 -3.34 1.18
CA LEU A 91 -7.05 -2.40 2.16
C LEU A 91 -8.58 -2.52 2.28
N SER A 92 -9.29 -2.66 1.15
CA SER A 92 -10.75 -2.87 1.13
C SER A 92 -11.13 -4.18 1.80
N ASP A 93 -10.49 -5.30 1.43
CA ASP A 93 -10.75 -6.62 1.99
C ASP A 93 -10.44 -6.67 3.51
N TRP A 94 -9.49 -5.87 3.97
CA TRP A 94 -9.18 -5.71 5.39
C TRP A 94 -10.19 -4.83 6.13
N LEU A 95 -10.74 -3.80 5.49
CA LEU A 95 -11.81 -2.98 6.05
C LEU A 95 -13.12 -3.77 6.17
N ASP A 96 -13.49 -4.53 5.14
CA ASP A 96 -14.71 -5.36 5.15
C ASP A 96 -14.65 -6.39 6.29
N ARG A 97 -13.51 -7.09 6.43
CA ARG A 97 -13.29 -8.03 7.55
C ARG A 97 -13.32 -7.36 8.92
N TYR A 98 -12.93 -6.09 9.02
CA TYR A 98 -12.99 -5.35 10.29
C TYR A 98 -14.43 -4.97 10.64
N CYS A 99 -15.21 -4.51 9.65
CA CYS A 99 -16.63 -4.19 9.80
C CYS A 99 -17.48 -5.42 10.14
N ASP A 100 -17.23 -6.56 9.48
CA ASP A 100 -17.96 -7.81 9.70
C ASP A 100 -17.72 -8.42 11.08
N GLN A 101 -16.56 -8.15 11.69
CA GLN A 101 -16.23 -8.66 13.01
C GLN A 101 -16.85 -7.84 14.16
N GLY A 102 -17.61 -6.78 13.88
CA GLY A 102 -18.38 -6.05 14.91
C GLY A 102 -17.53 -5.35 15.97
N TRP A 103 -16.36 -4.82 15.60
CA TRP A 103 -15.46 -4.08 16.51
C TRP A 103 -15.87 -2.61 16.70
N ILE A 104 -17.08 -2.24 16.27
CA ILE A 104 -17.72 -0.93 16.42
C ILE A 104 -18.96 -1.10 17.30
#